data_AF-A0A1A7ZGL8-F1
#
_entry.id   AF-A0A1A7ZGL8-F1
#
_cell.length_a   1.000
_cell.length_b   1.000
_cell.length_c   1.000
_cell.angle_alpha   90.00
_cell.angle_beta   90.00
_cell.angle_gamma   90.00
#
_symmetry.space_group_name_H-M   'P 1'
#
loop_
_entity.id
_entity.type
_entity.pdbx_description
1 polymer ?
#
loop_
_entity_poly.entity_id
_entity_poly.type
_entity_poly.pdbx_seq_one_letter_code
_entity_poly.pdbx_strand_id
1 'polypeptide(L)'
;MTLQVGLVRQWKDVFCWVLLLACYASITLAAKPKLPGHTHLNSIRIDGDISLGGLFPVHARGNDGKACGELKKEKGIHRLEAMLFALDRINNDNELLPNVTLGARILDTCSRDTHALEQSLTFVQALIEKDSTDVKCLSGGPPIITKPERVVGVIGASASSVSIMVANILRLFKIPQVSYASTAPELSDNTRYDF
;
A
#
# COMPACT_ATOMS: atom_id res chain seq x y z
N MET A 1 37.07 3.54 -66.87
CA MET A 1 35.95 2.80 -66.23
C MET A 1 35.67 3.43 -64.86
N THR A 2 35.01 4.58 -64.84
CA THR A 2 34.74 5.40 -63.64
C THR A 2 33.23 5.59 -63.42
N LEU A 3 32.41 4.69 -63.98
CA LEU A 3 30.93 4.77 -63.98
C LEU A 3 30.26 3.64 -63.20
N GLN A 4 30.97 2.97 -62.28
CA GLN A 4 30.39 1.85 -61.51
C GLN A 4 30.52 1.99 -59.98
N VAL A 5 31.12 3.08 -59.48
CA VAL A 5 31.31 3.30 -58.03
C VAL A 5 30.27 4.26 -57.43
N GLY A 6 29.62 5.10 -58.27
CA GLY A 6 28.61 6.06 -57.81
C GLY A 6 27.26 5.43 -57.44
N LEU A 7 26.88 4.32 -58.09
CA LEU A 7 25.56 3.71 -57.89
C LEU A 7 25.47 2.93 -56.57
N VAL A 8 26.57 2.34 -56.07
CA VAL A 8 26.55 1.53 -54.83
C VAL A 8 26.46 2.38 -53.57
N ARG A 9 26.98 3.62 -53.63
CA ARG A 9 27.03 4.52 -52.46
C ARG A 9 25.66 5.11 -52.14
N GLN A 10 24.86 5.41 -53.17
CA GLN A 10 23.52 5.99 -53.02
C GLN A 10 22.49 5.00 -52.46
N TRP A 11 22.67 3.69 -52.70
CA TRP A 11 21.80 2.66 -52.12
C TRP A 11 22.08 2.41 -50.64
N LYS A 12 23.31 2.58 -50.16
CA LYS A 12 23.65 2.40 -48.74
C LYS A 12 23.00 3.47 -47.86
N ASP A 13 22.98 4.71 -48.34
CA ASP A 13 22.36 5.82 -47.60
C ASP A 13 20.83 5.66 -47.57
N VAL A 14 20.19 5.30 -48.69
CA VAL A 14 18.74 5.05 -48.72
C VAL A 14 18.36 3.85 -47.83
N PHE A 15 19.16 2.78 -47.81
CA PHE A 15 18.91 1.63 -46.94
C PHE A 15 19.04 1.97 -45.45
N CYS A 16 20.01 2.83 -45.11
CA CYS A 16 20.20 3.30 -43.73
C CYS A 16 19.03 4.17 -43.27
N TRP A 17 18.53 5.08 -44.12
CA TRP A 17 17.37 5.91 -43.82
C TRP A 17 16.07 5.10 -43.72
N VAL A 18 15.87 4.08 -44.57
CA VAL A 18 14.71 3.18 -44.49
C VAL A 18 14.75 2.33 -43.22
N LEU A 19 15.92 1.81 -42.83
CA LEU A 19 16.09 1.06 -41.58
C LEU A 19 15.88 1.93 -40.33
N LEU A 20 16.35 3.18 -40.35
CA LEU A 20 16.14 4.14 -39.27
C LEU A 20 14.66 4.53 -39.14
N LEU A 21 13.96 4.75 -40.26
CA LEU A 21 12.52 5.03 -40.27
C LEU A 21 11.69 3.83 -39.80
N ALA A 22 12.06 2.60 -40.18
CA ALA A 22 11.41 1.37 -39.73
C ALA A 22 11.61 1.11 -38.22
N CYS A 23 12.80 1.42 -37.69
CA CYS A 23 13.07 1.40 -36.25
C CYS A 23 12.24 2.44 -35.50
N TYR A 24 12.17 3.68 -36.02
CA TYR A 24 11.36 4.74 -35.41
C TYR A 24 9.87 4.37 -35.36
N ALA A 25 9.35 3.76 -36.42
CA ALA A 25 7.96 3.29 -36.49
C ALA A 25 7.68 2.13 -35.51
N SER A 26 8.65 1.25 -35.28
CA SER A 26 8.55 0.13 -34.32
C SER A 26 8.58 0.60 -32.87
N ILE A 27 9.30 1.69 -32.57
CA ILE A 27 9.35 2.29 -31.22
C ILE A 27 8.02 2.96 -30.86
N THR A 28 7.31 3.56 -31.83
CA THR A 28 6.03 4.24 -31.56
C THR A 28 4.84 3.30 -31.35
N LEU A 29 4.90 2.05 -31.81
CA LEU A 29 3.76 1.11 -31.74
C LEU A 29 3.70 0.29 -30.44
N ALA A 30 4.75 0.33 -29.61
CA ALA A 30 4.82 -0.41 -28.34
C ALA A 30 4.36 0.39 -27.10
N ALA A 31 4.02 1.68 -27.24
CA ALA A 31 3.52 2.48 -26.14
C ALA A 31 1.99 2.31 -25.99
N LYS A 32 1.57 1.22 -25.33
CA LYS A 32 0.18 1.13 -24.83
C LYS A 32 0.00 2.25 -23.78
N PRO A 33 -0.96 3.17 -23.93
CA PRO A 33 -1.30 4.09 -22.85
C PRO A 33 -1.80 3.23 -21.68
N LYS A 34 -1.07 3.26 -20.57
CA LYS A 34 -1.56 2.76 -19.29
C LYS A 34 -2.84 3.55 -19.01
N LEU A 35 -4.00 2.89 -19.09
CA LEU A 35 -5.23 3.44 -18.51
C LEU A 35 -4.89 3.91 -17.09
N PRO A 36 -5.41 5.06 -16.63
CA PRO A 36 -5.29 5.46 -15.25
C PRO A 36 -6.18 4.52 -14.41
N GLY A 37 -5.70 3.29 -14.18
CA GLY A 37 -6.09 2.56 -13.00
C GLY A 37 -5.74 3.47 -11.83
N HIS A 38 -6.73 3.82 -11.02
CA HIS A 38 -6.52 4.57 -9.79
C HIS A 38 -5.51 3.79 -8.95
N THR A 39 -4.25 4.18 -9.05
CA THR A 39 -3.17 3.69 -8.19
C THR A 39 -3.29 4.50 -6.91
N HIS A 40 -4.33 4.20 -6.14
CA HIS A 40 -4.40 4.65 -4.76
C HIS A 40 -3.33 3.79 -4.04
N LEU A 41 -2.09 4.29 -4.01
CA LEU A 41 -1.00 3.83 -3.15
C LEU A 41 -1.43 4.11 -1.70
N ASN A 42 -2.28 3.25 -1.13
CA ASN A 42 -3.03 3.57 0.11
C ASN A 42 -2.35 3.16 1.39
N SER A 43 -1.15 2.64 1.25
CA SER A 43 -0.45 2.06 2.37
C SER A 43 1.04 2.29 2.26
N ILE A 44 1.63 2.73 3.36
CA ILE A 44 3.07 2.63 3.55
C ILE A 44 3.34 1.25 4.15
N ARG A 45 4.36 0.56 3.63
CA ARG A 45 4.81 -0.74 4.13
C ARG A 45 6.29 -0.67 4.45
N ILE A 46 6.63 -1.14 5.64
CA ILE A 46 7.99 -1.28 6.16
C ILE A 46 8.13 -2.73 6.58
N ASP A 47 9.12 -3.40 6.01
CA ASP A 47 9.39 -4.80 6.29
C ASP A 47 10.05 -4.98 7.67
N GLY A 48 9.69 -6.07 8.33
CA GLY A 48 10.26 -6.47 9.62
C GLY A 48 9.79 -7.88 9.99
N ASP A 49 10.36 -8.44 11.05
CA ASP A 49 9.98 -9.76 11.58
C ASP A 49 8.56 -9.73 12.15
N ILE A 50 8.16 -8.58 12.71
CA ILE A 50 6.84 -8.34 13.29
C ILE A 50 6.27 -7.05 12.71
N SER A 51 5.12 -7.13 12.04
CA SER A 51 4.47 -5.94 11.47
C SER A 51 3.38 -5.36 12.37
N LEU A 52 3.43 -4.05 12.60
CA LEU A 52 2.37 -3.28 13.26
C LEU A 52 1.47 -2.58 12.25
N GLY A 53 0.15 -2.63 12.45
CA GLY A 53 -0.79 -1.81 11.69
C GLY A 53 -0.81 -0.38 12.20
N GLY A 54 -0.94 0.60 11.32
CA GLY A 54 -1.08 2.01 11.68
C GLY A 54 -2.29 2.65 11.00
N LEU A 55 -3.10 3.40 11.74
CA LEU A 55 -4.24 4.15 11.23
C LEU A 55 -4.11 5.65 11.55
N PHE A 56 -3.87 6.45 10.52
CA PHE A 56 -3.68 7.90 10.65
C PHE A 56 -4.66 8.66 9.76
N PRO A 57 -5.17 9.82 10.21
CA PRO A 57 -5.99 10.69 9.37
C PRO A 57 -5.07 11.60 8.53
N VAL A 58 -4.35 11.00 7.57
CA VAL A 58 -3.42 11.71 6.68
C VAL A 58 -4.18 12.73 5.85
N HIS A 59 -5.37 12.37 5.36
CA HIS A 59 -6.27 13.30 4.68
C HIS A 59 -7.50 13.65 5.51
N ALA A 60 -8.07 14.82 5.20
CA ALA A 60 -9.41 15.21 5.61
C ALA A 60 -10.46 14.34 4.87
N ARG A 61 -11.70 14.45 5.33
CA ARG A 61 -12.83 13.83 4.63
C ARG A 61 -13.00 14.49 3.27
N GLY A 62 -13.12 13.68 2.22
CA GLY A 62 -13.36 14.18 0.85
C GLY A 62 -14.78 14.74 0.68
N ASN A 63 -14.91 15.72 -0.21
CA ASN A 63 -16.18 16.27 -0.69
C ASN A 63 -16.53 15.68 -2.07
N ASP A 64 -17.79 15.84 -2.49
CA ASP A 64 -18.26 15.58 -3.86
C ASP A 64 -17.90 14.19 -4.40
N GLY A 65 -18.10 13.16 -3.58
CA GLY A 65 -17.86 11.76 -3.95
C GLY A 65 -16.40 11.31 -3.88
N LYS A 66 -15.44 12.21 -3.59
CA LYS A 66 -14.05 11.82 -3.36
C LYS A 66 -13.91 11.09 -2.01
N ALA A 67 -13.02 10.08 -1.98
CA ALA A 67 -12.78 9.33 -0.77
C ALA A 67 -12.11 10.16 0.33
N CYS A 68 -11.11 10.94 -0.09
CA CYS A 68 -10.21 11.70 0.76
C CYS A 68 -10.16 13.15 0.25
N GLY A 69 -9.94 14.08 1.18
CA GLY A 69 -9.81 15.51 0.91
C GLY A 69 -8.37 15.98 1.05
N GLU A 70 -8.19 17.21 1.52
CA GLU A 70 -6.88 17.83 1.70
C GLU A 70 -6.00 17.12 2.73
N LEU A 71 -4.69 17.18 2.54
CA LEU A 71 -3.69 16.59 3.43
C LEU A 71 -3.59 17.37 4.75
N LYS A 72 -3.61 16.64 5.86
CA LYS A 72 -3.54 17.18 7.23
C LYS A 72 -2.12 17.08 7.76
N LYS A 73 -1.42 18.21 7.79
CA LYS A 73 -0.03 18.30 8.26
C LYS A 73 0.11 17.86 9.73
N GLU A 74 -0.55 18.58 10.64
CA GLU A 74 -0.36 18.39 12.08
C GLU A 74 -0.99 17.10 12.61
N LYS A 75 -2.26 16.84 12.30
CA LYS A 75 -3.00 15.70 12.86
C LYS A 75 -2.84 14.41 12.06
N GLY A 76 -2.31 14.50 10.84
CA GLY A 76 -2.08 13.38 9.93
C GLY A 76 -0.60 13.06 9.82
N ILE A 77 0.14 13.86 9.04
CA ILE A 77 1.56 13.62 8.74
C ILE A 77 2.43 13.59 10.00
N HIS A 78 2.34 14.57 10.91
CA HIS A 78 3.21 14.55 12.09
C HIS A 78 3.01 13.30 12.96
N ARG A 79 1.78 12.77 13.02
CA ARG A 79 1.48 11.56 13.80
C ARG A 79 1.96 10.29 13.10
N LEU A 80 1.84 10.25 11.78
CA LEU A 80 2.39 9.17 10.97
C LEU A 80 3.91 9.13 11.11
N GLU A 81 4.58 10.27 10.94
CA GLU A 81 6.03 10.41 11.12
C GLU A 81 6.45 10.08 12.57
N ALA A 82 5.64 10.41 13.57
CA ALA A 82 5.92 10.02 14.95
C ALA A 82 5.91 8.50 15.15
N MET A 83 5.05 7.75 14.44
CA MET A 83 5.08 6.28 14.45
C MET A 83 6.35 5.76 13.78
N LEU A 84 6.72 6.31 12.62
CA LEU A 84 7.95 5.94 11.92
C LEU A 84 9.19 6.18 12.79
N PHE A 85 9.25 7.36 13.40
CA PHE A 85 10.29 7.72 14.35
C PHE A 85 10.33 6.75 15.55
N ALA A 86 9.18 6.37 16.10
CA ALA A 86 9.13 5.42 17.21
C ALA A 86 9.65 4.03 16.80
N LEU A 87 9.29 3.54 15.61
CA LEU A 87 9.80 2.28 15.07
C LEU A 87 11.33 2.32 14.91
N ASP A 88 11.86 3.40 14.34
CA ASP A 88 13.30 3.57 14.19
C ASP A 88 14.01 3.60 15.54
N ARG A 89 13.42 4.26 16.55
CA ARG A 89 14.01 4.30 17.89
C ARG A 89 14.01 2.94 18.57
N ILE A 90 12.95 2.15 18.40
CA ILE A 90 12.85 0.79 18.96
C ILE A 90 13.83 -0.16 18.25
N ASN A 91 13.85 -0.16 16.93
CA ASN A 91 14.72 -1.05 16.14
C ASN A 91 16.22 -0.77 16.34
N ASN A 92 16.58 0.44 16.79
CA ASN A 92 17.96 0.81 17.13
C ASN A 92 18.28 0.68 18.63
N ASP A 93 17.35 0.21 19.45
CA ASP A 93 17.54 0.02 20.88
C ASP A 93 17.89 -1.45 21.17
N ASN A 94 19.07 -1.68 21.75
CA ASN A 94 19.53 -3.04 22.06
C ASN A 94 18.89 -3.62 23.34
N GLU A 95 18.21 -2.79 24.15
CA GLU A 95 17.52 -3.22 25.36
C GLU A 95 16.07 -3.65 25.06
N LEU A 96 15.45 -3.08 24.03
CA LEU A 96 14.06 -3.31 23.67
C LEU A 96 13.94 -4.15 22.41
N LEU A 97 13.44 -5.39 22.54
CA LEU A 97 13.29 -6.36 21.44
C LEU A 97 14.62 -6.72 20.72
N PRO A 98 15.64 -7.20 21.45
CA PRO A 98 16.91 -7.58 20.83
C PRO A 98 16.71 -8.69 19.79
N ASN A 99 17.34 -8.52 18.61
CA ASN A 99 17.27 -9.44 17.47
C ASN A 99 15.89 -9.58 16.80
N VAL A 100 14.98 -8.63 17.00
CA VAL A 100 13.68 -8.59 16.33
C VAL A 100 13.47 -7.22 15.71
N THR A 101 13.16 -7.18 14.42
CA THR A 101 12.88 -5.92 13.71
C THR A 101 11.37 -5.69 13.63
N LEU A 102 10.90 -4.55 14.11
CA LEU A 102 9.52 -4.11 13.91
C LEU A 102 9.36 -3.50 12.51
N GLY A 103 8.45 -4.08 11.74
CA GLY A 103 7.90 -3.52 10.51
C GLY A 103 6.57 -2.80 10.79
N ALA A 104 6.01 -2.20 9.75
CA ALA A 104 4.71 -1.55 9.84
C ALA A 104 3.97 -1.48 8.52
N ARG A 105 2.64 -1.51 8.63
CA ARG A 105 1.72 -1.24 7.53
C ARG A 105 0.76 -0.13 7.92
N ILE A 106 0.95 1.04 7.34
CA ILE A 106 0.23 2.27 7.71
C ILE A 106 -0.79 2.60 6.63
N LEU A 107 -2.05 2.82 7.05
CA LEU A 107 -3.17 3.13 6.18
C LEU A 107 -3.76 4.50 6.54
N ASP A 108 -4.26 5.21 5.53
CA ASP A 108 -4.99 6.45 5.73
C ASP A 108 -6.47 6.18 6.03
N THR A 109 -6.97 6.83 7.09
CA THR A 109 -8.39 6.77 7.48
C THR A 109 -9.25 7.80 6.74
N CYS A 110 -8.62 8.80 6.09
CA CYS A 110 -9.26 9.95 5.44
C CYS A 110 -10.31 10.65 6.31
N SER A 111 -10.14 10.57 7.65
CA SER A 111 -11.08 11.07 8.64
C SER A 111 -12.53 10.60 8.38
N ARG A 112 -12.72 9.38 7.85
CA ARG A 112 -14.04 8.84 7.46
C ARG A 112 -14.16 7.38 7.88
N ASP A 113 -15.17 7.08 8.69
CA ASP A 113 -15.31 5.78 9.34
C ASP A 113 -15.46 4.61 8.35
N THR A 114 -16.28 4.75 7.31
CA THR A 114 -16.47 3.70 6.29
C THR A 114 -15.18 3.42 5.51
N HIS A 115 -14.42 4.45 5.18
CA HIS A 115 -13.15 4.29 4.48
C HIS A 115 -12.10 3.61 5.37
N ALA A 116 -12.01 4.04 6.63
CA ALA A 116 -11.12 3.42 7.59
C ALA A 116 -11.47 1.95 7.86
N LEU A 117 -12.77 1.61 7.88
CA LEU A 117 -13.22 0.23 7.98
C LEU A 117 -12.74 -0.61 6.79
N GLU A 118 -12.96 -0.12 5.56
CA GLU A 118 -12.50 -0.78 4.33
C GLU A 118 -10.98 -0.99 4.34
N GLN A 119 -10.21 0.02 4.78
CA GLN A 119 -8.76 -0.10 4.92
C GLN A 119 -8.39 -1.15 5.99
N SER A 120 -9.06 -1.15 7.14
CA SER A 120 -8.77 -2.07 8.25
C SER A 120 -9.07 -3.53 7.91
N LEU A 121 -10.00 -3.82 6.99
CA LEU A 121 -10.20 -5.17 6.47
C LEU A 121 -8.93 -5.74 5.84
N THR A 122 -8.03 -4.90 5.33
CA THR A 122 -6.78 -5.38 4.75
C THR A 122 -5.79 -5.90 5.79
N PHE A 123 -5.94 -5.56 7.08
CA PHE A 123 -5.12 -6.12 8.15
C PHE A 123 -5.49 -7.58 8.47
N VAL A 124 -6.76 -7.95 8.29
CA VAL A 124 -7.25 -9.29 8.60
C VAL A 124 -7.18 -10.24 7.40
N GLN A 125 -6.93 -9.73 6.20
CA GLN A 125 -6.79 -10.54 4.98
C GLN A 125 -5.77 -11.67 5.10
N ALA A 126 -4.69 -11.47 5.86
CA ALA A 126 -3.67 -12.49 6.11
C ALA A 126 -4.16 -13.65 7.00
N LEU A 127 -5.22 -13.43 7.78
CA LEU A 127 -5.79 -14.40 8.71
C LEU A 127 -6.92 -15.21 8.09
N ILE A 128 -7.43 -14.78 6.94
CA ILE A 128 -8.44 -15.52 6.19
C ILE A 128 -7.69 -16.56 5.36
N GLU A 129 -7.84 -17.84 5.73
CA GLU A 129 -7.33 -18.94 4.93
C GLU A 129 -7.91 -18.86 3.51
N LYS A 130 -7.04 -18.63 2.52
CA LYS A 130 -7.40 -18.80 1.13
C LYS A 130 -7.19 -20.26 0.78
N ASP A 131 -8.28 -20.96 0.51
CA ASP A 131 -8.20 -22.30 -0.06
C ASP A 131 -7.56 -22.20 -1.45
N SER A 132 -6.29 -22.58 -1.52
CA SER A 132 -5.48 -22.50 -2.73
C SER A 132 -5.65 -23.71 -3.65
N THR A 133 -6.49 -24.68 -3.26
CA THR A 133 -6.63 -25.96 -3.96
C THR A 133 -7.20 -25.81 -5.38
N ASP A 134 -7.90 -24.70 -5.68
CA ASP A 134 -8.53 -24.45 -6.98
C ASP A 134 -7.83 -23.40 -7.87
N VAL A 135 -6.72 -22.80 -7.43
CA VAL A 135 -6.03 -21.77 -8.22
C VAL A 135 -5.07 -22.42 -9.22
N LYS A 136 -5.49 -22.56 -10.48
CA LYS A 136 -4.66 -23.07 -11.58
C LYS A 136 -4.26 -21.92 -12.51
N CYS A 137 -2.97 -21.78 -12.78
CA CYS A 137 -2.49 -20.86 -13.82
C CYS A 137 -2.84 -21.41 -15.20
N LEU A 138 -3.21 -20.53 -16.15
CA LEU A 138 -3.49 -20.88 -17.54
C LEU A 138 -2.32 -21.64 -18.22
N SER A 139 -1.10 -21.39 -17.75
CA SER A 139 0.13 -22.04 -18.23
C SER A 139 0.44 -23.38 -17.55
N GLY A 140 -0.44 -23.90 -16.68
CA GLY A 140 -0.26 -25.17 -15.98
C GLY A 140 0.81 -25.19 -14.89
N GLY A 141 1.48 -24.05 -14.63
CA GLY A 141 2.45 -23.90 -13.55
C GLY A 141 1.80 -23.73 -12.17
N PRO A 142 2.56 -23.91 -11.08
CA PRO A 142 2.07 -23.68 -9.73
C PRO A 142 1.69 -22.19 -9.55
N PRO A 143 0.57 -21.89 -8.87
CA PRO A 143 0.17 -20.51 -8.62
C PRO A 143 1.16 -19.83 -7.68
N ILE A 144 1.56 -18.60 -8.02
CA ILE A 144 2.32 -17.74 -7.11
C ILE A 144 1.32 -17.13 -6.13
N ILE A 145 1.21 -17.72 -4.93
CA ILE A 145 0.35 -17.20 -3.86
C ILE A 145 1.23 -16.42 -2.89
N THR A 146 1.18 -15.09 -2.99
CA THR A 146 1.77 -14.22 -1.98
C THR A 146 0.88 -14.24 -0.74
N LYS A 147 1.45 -14.66 0.41
CA LYS A 147 0.74 -14.53 1.68
C LYS A 147 0.59 -13.04 2.01
N PRO A 148 -0.61 -12.57 2.37
CA PRO A 148 -0.77 -11.19 2.80
C PRO A 148 0.04 -10.96 4.06
N GLU A 149 0.55 -9.74 4.23
CA GLU A 149 1.25 -9.34 5.43
C GLU A 149 0.32 -9.38 6.64
N ARG A 150 0.71 -10.11 7.68
CA ARG A 150 -0.04 -10.21 8.93
C ARG A 150 0.43 -9.13 9.89
N VAL A 151 -0.49 -8.32 10.38
CA VAL A 151 -0.21 -7.40 11.50
C VAL A 151 -0.51 -8.07 12.83
N VAL A 152 0.32 -7.81 13.85
CA VAL A 152 0.13 -8.38 15.20
C VAL A 152 -0.71 -7.50 16.11
N GLY A 153 -0.85 -6.22 15.79
CA GLY A 153 -1.61 -5.21 16.53
C GLY A 153 -1.75 -3.95 15.70
N VAL A 154 -2.69 -3.08 16.06
CA VAL A 154 -2.98 -1.84 15.34
C VAL A 154 -2.82 -0.63 16.26
N ILE A 155 -2.10 0.38 15.80
CA ILE A 155 -1.96 1.68 16.44
C ILE A 155 -2.92 2.67 15.76
N GLY A 156 -3.81 3.28 16.54
CA GLY A 156 -4.87 4.16 16.06
C GLY A 156 -6.26 3.63 16.40
N ALA A 157 -7.33 4.23 15.87
CA ALA A 157 -7.32 5.43 15.04
C ALA A 157 -7.33 6.72 15.90
N SER A 158 -7.37 7.88 15.25
CA SER A 158 -7.43 9.17 15.94
C SER A 158 -8.84 9.60 16.36
N ALA A 159 -9.86 9.30 15.56
CA ALA A 159 -11.23 9.70 15.85
C ALA A 159 -11.95 8.57 16.57
N SER A 160 -12.74 8.91 17.58
CA SER A 160 -13.42 7.89 18.39
C SER A 160 -14.39 7.04 17.57
N SER A 161 -15.17 7.66 16.65
CA SER A 161 -16.06 6.94 15.74
C SER A 161 -15.32 5.93 14.88
N VAL A 162 -14.18 6.34 14.31
CA VAL A 162 -13.32 5.46 13.51
C VAL A 162 -12.79 4.31 14.36
N SER A 163 -12.28 4.58 15.56
CA SER A 163 -11.72 3.54 16.42
C SER A 163 -12.79 2.54 16.86
N ILE A 164 -13.99 3.01 17.18
CA ILE A 164 -15.14 2.13 17.47
C ILE A 164 -15.43 1.21 16.29
N MET A 165 -15.50 1.75 15.07
CA MET A 165 -15.79 0.94 13.88
C MET A 165 -14.69 -0.09 13.60
N VAL A 166 -13.42 0.30 13.73
CA VAL A 166 -12.27 -0.57 13.50
C VAL A 166 -12.17 -1.66 14.57
N ALA A 167 -12.31 -1.32 15.85
CA ALA A 167 -12.26 -2.26 16.97
C ALA A 167 -13.30 -3.39 16.83
N ASN A 168 -14.51 -3.08 16.34
CA ASN A 168 -15.55 -4.08 16.12
C ASN A 168 -15.15 -5.18 15.12
N ILE A 169 -14.28 -4.88 14.16
CA ILE A 169 -13.73 -5.90 13.23
C ILE A 169 -12.50 -6.58 13.84
N LEU A 170 -11.55 -5.80 14.35
CA LEU A 170 -10.27 -6.33 14.83
C LEU A 170 -10.44 -7.34 15.97
N ARG A 171 -11.43 -7.13 16.85
CA ARG A 171 -11.74 -8.06 17.95
C ARG A 171 -12.15 -9.45 17.47
N LEU A 172 -12.81 -9.57 16.31
CA LEU A 172 -13.21 -10.86 15.73
C LEU A 172 -11.99 -11.72 15.36
N PHE A 173 -10.88 -11.05 15.05
CA PHE A 173 -9.61 -11.67 14.69
C PHE A 173 -8.58 -11.62 15.82
N LYS A 174 -8.98 -11.16 17.02
CA LYS A 174 -8.13 -11.02 18.21
C LYS A 174 -6.87 -10.17 17.96
N ILE A 175 -7.03 -9.10 17.17
CA ILE A 175 -5.95 -8.14 16.93
C ILE A 175 -6.12 -6.97 17.92
N PRO A 176 -5.18 -6.75 18.84
CA PRO A 176 -5.26 -5.64 19.79
C PRO A 176 -5.13 -4.28 19.10
N GLN A 177 -5.84 -3.27 19.60
CA GLN A 177 -5.88 -1.93 19.04
C GLN A 177 -5.61 -0.85 20.11
N VAL A 178 -4.48 -0.15 19.98
CA VAL A 178 -4.13 0.97 20.88
C VAL A 178 -4.36 2.30 20.17
N SER A 179 -5.39 3.04 20.61
CA SER A 179 -5.64 4.40 20.10
C SER A 179 -4.76 5.43 20.80
N TYR A 180 -4.33 6.45 20.05
CA TYR A 180 -3.54 7.58 20.56
C TYR A 180 -4.34 8.88 20.76
N ALA A 181 -5.63 8.92 20.37
CA ALA A 181 -6.43 10.16 20.45
C ALA A 181 -7.94 9.97 20.62
N SER A 182 -8.47 8.74 20.62
CA SER A 182 -9.90 8.50 20.82
C SER A 182 -10.27 8.63 22.30
N THR A 183 -11.32 9.39 22.58
CA THR A 183 -11.73 9.77 23.94
C THR A 183 -13.21 9.52 24.22
N ALA A 184 -13.89 8.72 23.39
CA ALA A 184 -15.29 8.40 23.61
C ALA A 184 -15.45 7.47 24.82
N PRO A 185 -16.36 7.75 25.76
CA PRO A 185 -16.53 6.95 26.98
C PRO A 185 -16.94 5.50 26.69
N GLU A 186 -17.63 5.26 25.57
CA GLU A 186 -18.06 3.92 25.15
C GLU A 186 -16.86 2.97 24.95
N LEU A 187 -15.69 3.50 24.56
CA LEU A 187 -14.47 2.71 24.39
C LEU A 187 -13.89 2.18 25.71
N SER A 188 -14.38 2.64 26.86
CA SER A 188 -13.98 2.12 28.18
C SER A 188 -14.77 0.89 28.62
N ASP A 189 -15.80 0.50 27.87
CA ASP A 189 -16.57 -0.72 28.13
C ASP A 189 -15.79 -1.96 27.66
N ASN A 190 -15.00 -2.54 28.56
CA ASN A 190 -14.20 -3.73 28.31
C ASN A 190 -15.02 -5.01 28.04
N THR A 191 -16.35 -4.99 28.27
CA THR A 191 -17.21 -6.11 27.85
C THR A 191 -17.45 -6.10 26.35
N ARG A 192 -17.33 -4.91 25.74
CA ARG A 192 -17.54 -4.67 24.32
C ARG A 192 -16.24 -4.45 23.55
N TYR A 193 -15.26 -3.78 24.14
CA TYR A 193 -13.98 -3.46 23.52
C TYR A 193 -12.84 -4.07 24.36
N ASP A 194 -12.65 -5.38 24.19
CA ASP A 194 -11.71 -6.21 24.95
C ASP A 194 -10.29 -6.30 24.34
N PHE A 195 -10.07 -5.67 23.19
CA PHE A 195 -8.82 -5.72 22.39
C PHE A 195 -8.39 -4.33 21.92
#